data_AF-A0A8T4RB83-F1
#
_entry.id   AF-A0A8T4RB83-F1
#
_cell.length_a   1.000
_cell.length_b   1.000
_cell.length_c   1.000
_cell.angle_alpha   90.00
_cell.angle_beta   90.00
_cell.angle_gamma   90.00
#
_symmetry.space_group_name_H-M   'P 1'
#
loop_
_entity.id
_entity.type
_entity.pdbx_description
1 polymer ?
#
loop_
_entity_poly.entity_id
_entity_poly.type
_entity_poly.pdbx_seq_one_letter_code
_entity_poly.pdbx_strand_id
1 'polypeptide(L)'
;MEKILIIEDNAAESACAQSELEKAGFKEVKTVTNLSDGLETMSQYSAVLSDLFFPAGNTPTEQYSQRFLPSYEQFKQRRFPKIDKDNPILRAIDVCAKIFGMTPQEYVENVVAKLNTPELVLKMVRDALAGVENSEKYAKFLEIEEGIRNGTNLPLGIIACERAAELGMPAIIVTSTYHHSDAFEPISGLIKVSYCDRLVDEKKDWKGGIELLVRR
;
A
#
# COMPACT_ATOMS: atom_id res chain seq x y z
N MET A 1 14.96 -25.05 19.01
CA MET A 1 14.54 -25.01 17.60
C MET A 1 13.79 -23.70 17.43
N GLU A 2 14.16 -22.88 16.46
CA GLU A 2 13.54 -21.55 16.31
C GLU A 2 12.10 -21.71 15.80
N LYS A 3 11.16 -21.12 16.54
CA LYS A 3 9.74 -21.07 16.17
C LYS A 3 9.49 -19.77 15.42
N ILE A 4 8.95 -19.86 14.20
CA ILE A 4 8.70 -18.68 13.36
C ILE A 4 7.19 -18.42 13.28
N LEU A 5 6.79 -17.18 13.56
CA LEU A 5 5.44 -16.70 13.31
C LEU A 5 5.39 -15.96 11.97
N ILE A 6 4.44 -16.35 11.13
CA ILE A 6 4.05 -15.61 9.92
C ILE A 6 2.72 -14.90 10.21
N ILE A 7 2.62 -13.62 9.88
CA ILE A 7 1.35 -12.88 9.89
C ILE A 7 1.02 -12.48 8.45
N GLU A 8 0.08 -13.19 7.85
CA GLU A 8 -0.26 -13.06 6.42
C GLU A 8 -1.70 -13.56 6.21
N ASP A 9 -2.56 -12.73 5.64
CA ASP A 9 -3.97 -13.05 5.42
C ASP A 9 -4.23 -13.71 4.06
N ASN A 10 -3.33 -13.52 3.10
CA ASN A 10 -3.40 -14.18 1.81
C ASN A 10 -2.87 -15.62 1.90
N ALA A 11 -3.73 -16.59 1.64
CA ALA A 11 -3.37 -18.02 1.73
C ALA A 11 -2.26 -18.44 0.74
N ALA A 12 -2.19 -17.83 -0.44
CA ALA A 12 -1.16 -18.17 -1.43
C ALA A 12 0.21 -17.62 -1.01
N GLU A 13 0.25 -16.39 -0.48
CA GLU A 13 1.46 -15.79 0.09
C GLU A 13 1.92 -16.55 1.34
N SER A 14 0.98 -16.93 2.20
CA SER A 14 1.24 -17.77 3.38
C SER A 14 1.90 -19.09 3.01
N ALA A 15 1.36 -19.79 2.00
CA ALA A 15 1.92 -21.05 1.53
C ALA A 15 3.31 -20.88 0.92
N CYS A 16 3.54 -19.77 0.21
CA CYS A 16 4.86 -19.43 -0.33
C CYS A 16 5.88 -19.20 0.80
N ALA A 17 5.53 -18.36 1.79
CA ALA A 17 6.36 -18.08 2.94
C ALA A 17 6.73 -19.35 3.74
N GLN A 18 5.73 -20.22 4.01
CA GLN A 18 5.97 -21.51 4.67
C GLN A 18 6.93 -22.39 3.87
N SER A 19 6.73 -22.53 2.55
CA SER A 19 7.60 -23.33 1.70
C SER A 19 9.04 -22.81 1.68
N GLU A 20 9.25 -21.49 1.64
CA GLU A 20 10.60 -20.91 1.68
C GLU A 20 11.26 -21.08 3.06
N LEU A 21 10.51 -20.99 4.16
CA LEU A 21 11.04 -21.28 5.50
C LEU A 21 11.44 -22.75 5.66
N GLU A 22 10.65 -23.68 5.15
CA GLU A 22 10.98 -25.11 5.15
C GLU A 22 12.28 -25.37 4.38
N LYS A 23 12.45 -24.75 3.20
CA LYS A 23 13.70 -24.83 2.42
C LYS A 23 14.90 -24.25 3.17
N ALA A 24 14.69 -23.21 3.97
CA ALA A 24 15.71 -22.61 4.84
C ALA A 24 15.97 -23.43 6.12
N GLY A 25 15.24 -24.53 6.34
CA GLY A 25 15.46 -25.47 7.46
C GLY A 25 14.61 -25.19 8.70
N PHE A 26 13.70 -24.23 8.66
CA PHE A 26 12.76 -23.96 9.75
C PHE A 26 11.63 -25.01 9.73
N LYS A 27 11.41 -25.69 10.86
CA LYS A 27 10.42 -26.78 10.97
C LYS A 27 9.22 -26.43 11.83
N GLU A 28 9.33 -25.42 12.69
CA GLU A 28 8.26 -24.99 13.58
C GLU A 28 7.76 -23.62 13.12
N VAL A 29 6.83 -23.63 12.16
CA VAL A 29 6.25 -22.43 11.56
C VAL A 29 4.75 -22.40 11.86
N LYS A 30 4.25 -21.23 12.28
CA LYS A 30 2.81 -20.97 12.38
C LYS A 30 2.45 -19.75 11.56
N THR A 31 1.34 -19.83 10.85
CA THR A 31 0.71 -18.66 10.23
C THR A 31 -0.55 -18.26 10.98
N VAL A 32 -0.74 -16.96 11.13
CA VAL A 32 -1.98 -16.31 11.55
C VAL A 32 -2.34 -15.24 10.52
N THR A 33 -3.63 -14.90 10.42
CA THR A 33 -4.15 -14.07 9.33
C THR A 33 -4.55 -12.66 9.76
N ASN A 34 -4.32 -12.29 11.03
CA ASN A 34 -4.74 -11.00 11.54
C ASN A 34 -3.89 -10.55 12.74
N LEU A 35 -4.01 -9.26 13.08
CA LEU A 35 -3.23 -8.65 14.16
C LEU A 35 -3.55 -9.23 15.53
N SER A 36 -4.82 -9.45 15.83
CA SER A 36 -5.26 -9.97 17.14
C SER A 36 -4.56 -11.30 17.47
N ASP A 37 -4.64 -12.26 16.55
CA ASP A 37 -4.03 -13.59 16.71
C ASP A 37 -2.50 -13.51 16.74
N GLY A 38 -1.94 -12.61 15.92
CA GLY A 38 -0.51 -12.31 15.91
C GLY A 38 -0.03 -11.85 17.28
N LEU A 39 -0.65 -10.83 17.86
CA LEU A 39 -0.26 -10.25 19.15
C LEU A 39 -0.46 -11.25 20.31
N GLU A 40 -1.54 -12.03 20.30
CA GLU A 40 -1.84 -13.02 21.35
C GLU A 40 -0.78 -14.13 21.41
N THR A 41 -0.35 -14.62 20.25
CA THR A 41 0.52 -15.80 20.17
C THR A 41 2.00 -15.47 20.06
N MET A 42 2.37 -14.23 19.70
CA MET A 42 3.75 -13.80 19.36
C MET A 42 4.81 -14.26 20.37
N SER A 43 4.53 -14.17 21.66
CA SER A 43 5.47 -14.53 22.74
C SER A 43 5.93 -15.99 22.74
N GLN A 44 5.26 -16.86 21.99
CA GLN A 44 5.60 -18.28 21.86
C GLN A 44 6.65 -18.55 20.77
N TYR A 45 7.01 -17.54 20.00
CA TYR A 45 7.89 -17.62 18.83
C TYR A 45 9.22 -16.92 19.08
N SER A 46 10.20 -17.24 18.25
CA SER A 46 11.56 -16.68 18.31
C SER A 46 11.72 -15.50 17.35
N ALA A 47 10.95 -15.45 16.26
CA ALA A 47 10.96 -14.38 15.28
C ALA A 47 9.62 -14.23 14.55
N VAL A 48 9.44 -13.09 13.88
CA VAL A 48 8.23 -12.73 13.13
C VAL A 48 8.56 -12.37 11.69
N LEU A 49 7.81 -12.94 10.74
CA LEU A 49 7.71 -12.49 9.37
C LEU A 49 6.28 -11.97 9.17
N SER A 50 6.13 -10.72 8.76
CA SER A 50 4.81 -10.08 8.66
C SER A 50 4.59 -9.51 7.28
N ASP A 51 3.38 -9.68 6.75
CA ASP A 51 2.87 -8.74 5.76
C ASP A 51 2.80 -7.34 6.37
N LEU A 52 2.78 -6.32 5.53
CA LEU A 52 2.53 -4.95 5.94
C LEU A 52 1.05 -4.68 6.15
N PHE A 53 0.18 -5.10 5.23
CA PHE A 53 -1.25 -4.80 5.25
C PHE A 53 -2.07 -6.07 5.40
N PHE A 54 -2.78 -6.18 6.51
CA PHE A 54 -3.63 -7.33 6.80
C PHE A 54 -4.73 -6.93 7.80
N PRO A 55 -5.79 -7.74 7.98
CA PRO A 55 -6.90 -7.43 8.87
C PRO A 55 -6.49 -7.34 10.36
N ALA A 56 -7.20 -6.49 11.13
CA ALA A 56 -6.95 -6.34 12.56
C ALA A 56 -7.50 -7.50 13.43
N GLY A 57 -8.42 -8.30 12.88
CA GLY A 57 -9.17 -9.31 13.63
C GLY A 57 -10.10 -8.62 14.64
N ASN A 58 -10.06 -9.07 15.90
CA ASN A 58 -10.84 -8.47 16.99
C ASN A 58 -10.22 -7.18 17.57
N THR A 59 -9.08 -6.74 17.06
CA THR A 59 -8.41 -5.53 17.57
C THR A 59 -9.12 -4.27 17.05
N PRO A 60 -9.49 -3.31 17.93
CA PRO A 60 -10.02 -2.02 17.50
C PRO A 60 -9.03 -1.28 16.60
N THR A 61 -9.53 -0.74 15.48
CA THR A 61 -8.69 -0.14 14.42
C THR A 61 -8.56 1.38 14.54
N GLU A 62 -9.43 2.05 15.27
CA GLU A 62 -9.54 3.52 15.28
C GLU A 62 -8.23 4.21 15.68
N GLN A 63 -7.52 3.68 16.69
CA GLN A 63 -6.21 4.20 17.10
C GLN A 63 -5.14 4.08 16.01
N TYR A 64 -5.20 3.02 15.19
CA TYR A 64 -4.24 2.81 14.10
C TYR A 64 -4.56 3.72 12.91
N SER A 65 -5.85 3.90 12.59
CA SER A 65 -6.29 4.89 11.61
C SER A 65 -5.80 6.29 12.00
N GLN A 66 -6.02 6.71 13.25
CA GLN A 66 -5.54 8.01 13.76
C GLN A 66 -4.02 8.15 13.67
N ARG A 67 -3.28 7.06 13.87
CA ARG A 67 -1.81 7.05 13.80
C ARG A 67 -1.29 7.18 12.37
N PHE A 68 -1.84 6.44 11.41
CA PHE A 68 -1.27 6.34 10.06
C PHE A 68 -1.82 7.38 9.10
N LEU A 69 -3.09 7.76 9.22
CA LEU A 69 -3.76 8.68 8.30
C LEU A 69 -3.01 10.00 8.06
N PRO A 70 -2.41 10.67 9.07
CA PRO A 70 -1.67 11.91 8.83
C PRO A 70 -0.52 11.76 7.82
N SER A 71 0.14 10.59 7.79
CA SER A 71 1.23 10.32 6.85
C SER A 71 0.73 10.22 5.41
N TYR A 72 -0.44 9.61 5.21
CA TYR A 72 -1.10 9.53 3.90
C TYR A 72 -1.61 10.90 3.45
N GLU A 73 -2.22 11.69 4.33
CA GLU A 73 -2.70 13.03 4.02
C GLU A 73 -1.54 13.97 3.62
N GLN A 74 -0.42 13.92 4.34
CA GLN A 74 0.77 14.70 4.01
C GLN A 74 1.38 14.24 2.67
N PHE A 75 1.49 12.93 2.45
CA PHE A 75 1.99 12.39 1.20
C PHE A 75 1.13 12.83 0.02
N LYS A 76 -0.20 12.76 0.15
CA LYS A 76 -1.17 13.19 -0.87
C LYS A 76 -0.93 14.63 -1.32
N GLN A 77 -0.82 15.55 -0.35
CA GLN A 77 -0.63 16.98 -0.63
C GLN A 77 0.67 17.26 -1.39
N ARG A 78 1.73 16.50 -1.10
CA ARG A 78 3.03 16.65 -1.78
C ARG A 78 3.06 15.98 -3.15
N ARG A 79 2.47 14.78 -3.27
CA ARG A 79 2.58 13.91 -4.45
C ARG A 79 1.64 14.32 -5.58
N PHE A 80 0.49 14.89 -5.22
CA PHE A 80 -0.61 15.23 -6.12
C PHE A 80 -0.97 16.71 -5.95
N PRO A 81 -0.14 17.63 -6.45
CA PRO A 81 -0.42 19.05 -6.38
C PRO A 81 -1.72 19.38 -7.11
N LYS A 82 -2.49 20.29 -6.51
CA LYS A 82 -3.73 20.79 -7.12
C LYS A 82 -3.40 21.65 -8.32
N ILE A 83 -4.20 21.50 -9.37
CA ILE A 83 -4.15 22.34 -10.55
C ILE A 83 -5.11 23.52 -10.34
N ASP A 84 -4.66 24.72 -10.65
CA ASP A 84 -5.45 25.94 -10.52
C ASP A 84 -6.70 25.90 -11.41
N LYS A 85 -7.82 26.43 -10.92
CA LYS A 85 -9.05 26.61 -11.70
C LYS A 85 -8.85 27.57 -12.87
N ASP A 86 -7.87 28.47 -12.78
CA ASP A 86 -7.50 29.38 -13.86
C ASP A 86 -6.58 28.77 -14.91
N ASN A 87 -6.37 27.44 -14.88
CA ASN A 87 -5.55 26.73 -15.84
C ASN A 87 -6.02 27.00 -17.30
N PRO A 88 -5.12 27.44 -18.20
CA PRO A 88 -5.47 27.72 -19.59
C PRO A 88 -6.08 26.54 -20.36
N ILE A 89 -5.66 25.30 -20.03
CA ILE A 89 -6.21 24.07 -20.62
C ILE A 89 -7.67 23.91 -20.20
N LEU A 90 -7.98 24.09 -18.90
CA LEU A 90 -9.36 24.04 -18.41
C LEU A 90 -10.24 25.06 -19.13
N ARG A 91 -9.79 26.31 -19.21
CA ARG A 91 -10.53 27.38 -19.90
C ARG A 91 -10.78 27.06 -21.37
N ALA A 92 -9.80 26.51 -22.07
CA ALA A 92 -9.94 26.13 -23.47
C ALA A 92 -10.97 24.99 -23.63
N ILE A 93 -10.91 23.96 -22.78
CA ILE A 93 -11.87 22.86 -22.78
C ILE A 93 -13.28 23.36 -22.46
N ASP A 94 -13.45 24.24 -21.48
CA ASP A 94 -14.75 24.82 -21.12
C ASP A 94 -15.37 25.60 -22.28
N VAL A 95 -14.57 26.40 -23.00
CA VAL A 95 -15.04 27.15 -24.18
C VAL A 95 -15.47 26.18 -25.28
N CYS A 96 -14.66 25.17 -25.58
CA CYS A 96 -14.98 24.18 -26.59
C CYS A 96 -16.24 23.38 -26.22
N ALA A 97 -16.32 22.85 -25.00
CA ALA A 97 -17.46 22.08 -24.53
C ALA A 97 -18.78 22.87 -24.66
N LYS A 98 -18.76 24.18 -24.34
CA LYS A 98 -19.92 25.09 -24.56
C LYS A 98 -20.31 25.21 -26.02
N ILE A 99 -19.35 25.31 -26.94
CA ILE A 99 -19.62 25.36 -28.39
C ILE A 99 -20.33 24.08 -28.87
N PHE A 100 -19.94 22.93 -28.34
CA PHE A 100 -20.53 21.64 -28.69
C PHE A 100 -21.78 21.26 -27.87
N GLY A 101 -22.20 22.09 -26.91
CA GLY A 101 -23.34 21.80 -26.03
C GLY A 101 -23.12 20.58 -25.13
N MET A 102 -21.87 20.31 -24.74
CA MET A 102 -21.46 19.17 -23.92
C MET A 102 -20.91 19.66 -22.57
N THR A 103 -20.82 18.76 -21.59
CA THR A 103 -19.96 19.00 -20.43
C THR A 103 -18.47 18.93 -20.81
N PRO A 104 -17.57 19.59 -20.05
CA PRO A 104 -16.12 19.47 -20.26
C PRO A 104 -15.63 18.01 -20.31
N GLN A 105 -16.16 17.16 -19.42
CA GLN A 105 -15.82 15.73 -19.36
C GLN A 105 -16.27 14.99 -20.64
N GLU A 106 -17.52 15.19 -21.06
CA GLU A 106 -18.05 14.56 -22.27
C GLU A 106 -17.30 15.02 -23.51
N TYR A 107 -16.95 16.32 -23.59
CA TYR A 107 -16.18 16.85 -24.71
C TYR A 107 -14.81 16.18 -24.82
N VAL A 108 -14.11 16.02 -23.69
CA VAL A 108 -12.79 15.39 -23.68
C VAL A 108 -12.86 13.91 -24.09
N GLU A 109 -13.76 13.13 -23.51
CA GLU A 109 -13.81 11.68 -23.78
C GLU A 109 -14.47 11.35 -25.11
N ASN A 110 -15.45 12.15 -25.57
CA ASN A 110 -16.17 11.85 -26.80
C ASN A 110 -15.62 12.55 -28.05
N VAL A 111 -14.86 13.63 -27.88
CA VAL A 111 -14.28 14.40 -29.00
C VAL A 111 -12.76 14.36 -28.95
N VAL A 112 -12.13 14.92 -27.90
CA VAL A 112 -10.67 15.09 -27.85
C VAL A 112 -9.93 13.76 -27.87
N ALA A 113 -10.41 12.75 -27.14
CA ALA A 113 -9.84 11.40 -27.12
C ALA A 113 -10.02 10.64 -28.45
N LYS A 114 -10.97 11.06 -29.30
CA LYS A 114 -11.22 10.43 -30.62
C LYS A 114 -10.51 11.15 -31.76
N LEU A 115 -10.07 12.39 -31.54
CA LEU A 115 -9.03 13.00 -32.35
C LEU A 115 -7.73 12.27 -32.04
N ASN A 116 -6.81 12.13 -33.00
CA ASN A 116 -5.49 11.50 -32.83
C ASN A 116 -4.57 12.33 -31.91
N THR A 117 -5.07 12.68 -30.73
CA THR A 117 -4.44 13.50 -29.71
C THR A 117 -3.38 12.66 -29.02
N PRO A 118 -2.14 13.17 -28.86
CA PRO A 118 -1.11 12.43 -28.15
C PRO A 118 -1.53 12.09 -26.72
N GLU A 119 -1.21 10.89 -26.25
CA GLU A 119 -1.59 10.41 -24.91
C GLU A 119 -1.14 11.35 -23.79
N LEU A 120 0.05 11.95 -23.93
CA LEU A 120 0.54 12.95 -22.97
C LEU A 120 -0.39 14.17 -22.88
N VAL A 121 -0.93 14.62 -24.01
CA VAL A 121 -1.86 15.77 -24.06
C VAL A 121 -3.21 15.37 -23.47
N LEU A 122 -3.72 14.18 -23.80
CA LEU A 122 -4.94 13.65 -23.17
C LEU A 122 -4.81 13.55 -21.66
N LYS A 123 -3.66 13.06 -21.17
CA LYS A 123 -3.35 13.02 -19.74
C LYS A 123 -3.35 14.41 -19.12
N MET A 124 -2.69 15.40 -19.73
CA MET A 124 -2.68 16.77 -19.21
C MET A 124 -4.09 17.37 -19.14
N VAL A 125 -4.93 17.10 -20.14
CA VAL A 125 -6.33 17.56 -20.18
C VAL A 125 -7.16 16.88 -19.08
N ARG A 126 -7.02 15.57 -18.90
CA ARG A 126 -7.69 14.81 -17.83
C ARG A 126 -7.26 15.25 -16.44
N ASP A 127 -5.95 15.45 -16.23
CA ASP A 127 -5.40 15.99 -14.98
C ASP A 127 -5.97 17.38 -14.69
N ALA A 128 -5.99 18.25 -15.70
CA ALA A 128 -6.57 19.58 -15.60
C ALA A 128 -8.06 19.52 -15.20
N LEU A 129 -8.87 18.69 -15.88
CA LEU A 129 -10.28 18.46 -15.54
C LEU A 129 -10.49 17.95 -14.12
N ALA A 130 -9.65 17.02 -13.67
CA ALA A 130 -9.69 16.49 -12.31
C ALA A 130 -9.19 17.51 -11.26
N GLY A 131 -8.56 18.61 -11.69
CA GLY A 131 -7.99 19.64 -10.81
C GLY A 131 -6.75 19.17 -10.04
N VAL A 132 -6.07 18.12 -10.51
CA VAL A 132 -4.93 17.50 -9.82
C VAL A 132 -3.99 16.82 -10.80
N GLU A 133 -2.68 16.92 -10.56
CA GLU A 133 -1.69 16.20 -11.37
C GLU A 133 -1.75 14.69 -11.13
N ASN A 134 -1.55 13.90 -12.20
CA ASN A 134 -1.61 12.43 -12.16
C ASN A 134 -2.95 11.92 -11.59
N SER A 135 -4.05 12.44 -12.09
CA SER A 135 -5.42 12.16 -11.66
C SER A 135 -5.76 10.67 -11.54
N GLU A 136 -5.27 9.83 -12.45
CA GLU A 136 -5.46 8.38 -12.37
C GLU A 136 -4.80 7.76 -11.12
N LYS A 137 -3.56 8.16 -10.82
CA LYS A 137 -2.86 7.71 -9.60
C LYS A 137 -3.48 8.32 -8.35
N TYR A 138 -3.92 9.58 -8.43
CA TYR A 138 -4.63 10.23 -7.33
C TYR A 138 -5.92 9.48 -6.95
N ALA A 139 -6.71 9.04 -7.94
CA ALA A 139 -7.92 8.25 -7.68
C ALA A 139 -7.61 6.94 -6.95
N LYS A 140 -6.60 6.18 -7.40
CA LYS A 140 -6.12 4.96 -6.71
C LYS A 140 -5.62 5.26 -5.29
N PHE A 141 -4.91 6.38 -5.10
CA PHE A 141 -4.44 6.80 -3.79
C PHE A 141 -5.60 7.12 -2.83
N LEU A 142 -6.67 7.75 -3.31
CA LEU A 142 -7.85 8.04 -2.49
C LEU A 142 -8.51 6.77 -1.94
N GLU A 143 -8.54 5.68 -2.72
CA GLU A 143 -9.05 4.38 -2.25
C GLU A 143 -8.19 3.83 -1.10
N ILE A 144 -6.86 3.95 -1.20
CA ILE A 144 -5.93 3.56 -0.14
C ILE A 144 -6.17 4.41 1.11
N GLU A 145 -6.17 5.74 0.98
CA GLU A 145 -6.38 6.67 2.09
C GLU A 145 -7.73 6.42 2.79
N GLU A 146 -8.79 6.16 2.03
CA GLU A 146 -10.09 5.83 2.58
C GLU A 146 -10.05 4.51 3.36
N GLY A 147 -9.33 3.50 2.83
CA GLY A 147 -9.06 2.24 3.54
C GLY A 147 -8.30 2.43 4.87
N ILE A 148 -7.39 3.42 4.93
CA ILE A 148 -6.73 3.80 6.18
C ILE A 148 -7.71 4.49 7.13
N ARG A 149 -8.49 5.44 6.59
CA ARG A 149 -9.46 6.26 7.35
C ARG A 149 -10.54 5.41 8.01
N ASN A 150 -11.07 4.43 7.31
CA ASN A 150 -12.09 3.51 7.82
C ASN A 150 -11.52 2.26 8.52
N GLY A 151 -10.19 2.09 8.51
CA GLY A 151 -9.50 1.02 9.22
C GLY A 151 -9.54 -0.35 8.55
N THR A 152 -9.87 -0.42 7.26
CA THR A 152 -9.97 -1.68 6.49
C THR A 152 -8.68 -2.09 5.79
N ASN A 153 -7.75 -1.17 5.55
CA ASN A 153 -6.49 -1.43 4.86
C ASN A 153 -5.29 -0.81 5.60
N LEU A 154 -5.09 -1.21 6.85
CA LEU A 154 -4.08 -0.61 7.73
C LEU A 154 -2.71 -1.29 7.61
N PRO A 155 -1.58 -0.55 7.73
CA PRO A 155 -0.23 -1.10 7.71
C PRO A 155 0.14 -1.74 9.06
N LEU A 156 -0.64 -2.75 9.47
CA LEU A 156 -0.56 -3.40 10.79
C LEU A 156 0.74 -4.19 11.00
N GLY A 157 1.49 -4.49 9.95
CA GLY A 157 2.82 -5.09 10.05
C GLY A 157 3.79 -4.24 10.86
N ILE A 158 3.63 -2.91 10.84
CA ILE A 158 4.39 -2.01 11.71
C ILE A 158 4.11 -2.31 13.18
N ILE A 159 2.83 -2.48 13.54
CA ILE A 159 2.40 -2.74 14.92
C ILE A 159 2.91 -4.10 15.39
N ALA A 160 2.81 -5.12 14.56
CA ALA A 160 3.35 -6.45 14.86
C ALA A 160 4.87 -6.39 15.10
N CYS A 161 5.61 -5.64 14.29
CA CYS A 161 7.05 -5.50 14.44
C CYS A 161 7.46 -4.69 15.67
N GLU A 162 6.68 -3.68 16.05
CA GLU A 162 6.89 -2.95 17.30
C GLU A 162 6.71 -3.86 18.51
N ARG A 163 5.66 -4.70 18.50
CA ARG A 163 5.46 -5.70 19.55
C ARG A 163 6.60 -6.70 19.61
N ALA A 164 7.08 -7.18 18.46
CA ALA A 164 8.24 -8.07 18.40
C ALA A 164 9.49 -7.41 18.98
N ALA A 165 9.72 -6.12 18.69
CA ALA A 165 10.84 -5.36 19.25
C ALA A 165 10.76 -5.22 20.79
N GLU A 166 9.57 -4.99 21.35
CA GLU A 166 9.34 -4.98 22.80
C GLU A 166 9.70 -6.32 23.47
N LEU A 167 9.50 -7.43 22.75
CA LEU A 167 9.83 -8.78 23.18
C LEU A 167 11.29 -9.17 22.89
N GLY A 168 12.10 -8.28 22.30
CA GLY A 168 13.47 -8.57 21.89
C GLY A 168 13.56 -9.58 20.74
N MET A 169 12.50 -9.73 19.95
CA MET A 169 12.41 -10.69 18.85
C MET A 169 12.79 -10.05 17.50
N PRO A 170 13.59 -10.73 16.67
CA PRO A 170 13.78 -10.32 15.28
C PRO A 170 12.45 -10.32 14.53
N ALA A 171 12.23 -9.26 13.74
CA ALA A 171 11.06 -9.13 12.90
C ALA A 171 11.43 -8.56 11.52
N ILE A 172 10.80 -9.09 10.48
CA ILE A 172 10.95 -8.63 9.09
C ILE A 172 9.56 -8.40 8.48
N ILE A 173 9.41 -7.29 7.77
CA ILE A 173 8.22 -7.03 6.95
C ILE A 173 8.47 -7.50 5.51
N VAL A 174 7.52 -8.19 4.89
CA VAL A 174 7.56 -8.57 3.48
C VAL A 174 6.25 -8.14 2.83
N THR A 175 6.28 -7.29 1.81
CA THR A 175 5.08 -6.63 1.26
C THR A 175 4.92 -6.86 -0.27
N SER A 176 3.71 -6.63 -0.83
CA SER A 176 3.30 -7.01 -2.21
C SER A 176 3.11 -5.84 -3.19
N THR A 177 2.98 -6.20 -4.48
CA THR A 177 2.61 -5.37 -5.65
C THR A 177 1.45 -4.43 -5.39
N TYR A 178 0.39 -4.94 -4.76
CA TYR A 178 -0.85 -4.19 -4.55
C TYR A 178 -0.63 -2.99 -3.62
N HIS A 179 0.30 -3.12 -2.68
CA HIS A 179 0.63 -2.07 -1.72
C HIS A 179 1.99 -1.38 -1.99
N HIS A 180 2.76 -1.87 -2.96
CA HIS A 180 3.98 -1.21 -3.41
C HIS A 180 3.65 0.16 -4.00
N SER A 181 4.59 1.10 -3.87
CA SER A 181 4.46 2.51 -4.28
C SER A 181 3.50 3.28 -3.37
N ASP A 182 2.30 3.61 -3.86
CA ASP A 182 1.44 4.65 -3.28
C ASP A 182 0.89 4.29 -1.89
N ALA A 183 0.77 3.00 -1.54
CA ALA A 183 0.38 2.59 -0.19
C ALA A 183 1.57 2.48 0.79
N PHE A 184 2.75 2.12 0.30
CA PHE A 184 3.96 1.91 1.11
C PHE A 184 4.75 3.21 1.36
N GLU A 185 4.97 4.02 0.33
CA GLU A 185 5.79 5.24 0.38
C GLU A 185 5.41 6.18 1.53
N PRO A 186 4.12 6.44 1.83
CA PRO A 186 3.72 7.34 2.92
C PRO A 186 4.23 6.90 4.30
N ILE A 187 4.42 5.61 4.52
CA ILE A 187 4.75 5.02 5.82
C ILE A 187 6.14 4.37 5.86
N SER A 188 6.88 4.37 4.74
CA SER A 188 8.23 3.79 4.63
C SER A 188 9.18 4.27 5.75
N GLY A 189 9.15 5.57 6.07
CA GLY A 189 9.96 6.16 7.15
C GLY A 189 9.53 5.78 8.57
N LEU A 190 8.36 5.15 8.75
CA LEU A 190 7.88 4.64 10.03
C LEU A 190 8.36 3.21 10.31
N ILE A 191 8.81 2.47 9.28
CA ILE A 191 9.30 1.10 9.43
C ILE A 191 10.70 1.13 10.03
N LYS A 192 10.83 0.62 11.26
CA LYS A 192 12.10 0.57 12.01
C LYS A 192 12.78 -0.79 12.01
N VAL A 193 12.23 -1.74 11.28
CA VAL A 193 12.78 -3.08 11.10
C VAL A 193 13.30 -3.26 9.67
N SER A 194 14.06 -4.32 9.43
CA SER A 194 14.39 -4.69 8.04
C SER A 194 13.10 -5.10 7.33
N TYR A 195 12.98 -4.72 6.06
CA TYR A 195 11.84 -5.07 5.22
C TYR A 195 12.31 -5.51 3.83
N CYS A 196 11.48 -6.31 3.16
CA CYS A 196 11.63 -6.71 1.78
C CYS A 196 10.41 -6.24 0.98
N ASP A 197 10.63 -5.26 0.12
CA ASP A 197 9.63 -4.65 -0.76
C ASP A 197 9.84 -5.00 -2.23
N ARG A 198 10.57 -6.09 -2.48
CA ARG A 198 10.88 -6.58 -3.82
C ARG A 198 9.91 -7.66 -4.25
N LEU A 199 9.80 -7.81 -5.56
CA LEU A 199 8.98 -8.82 -6.20
C LEU A 199 9.84 -9.79 -7.00
N VAL A 200 9.43 -11.06 -6.97
CA VAL A 200 9.94 -12.13 -7.83
C VAL A 200 8.74 -12.79 -8.48
N ASP A 201 8.68 -12.76 -9.81
CA ASP A 201 7.55 -13.31 -10.59
C ASP A 201 6.18 -12.78 -10.13
N GLU A 202 6.09 -11.45 -9.94
CA GLU A 202 4.90 -10.70 -9.46
C GLU A 202 4.45 -11.02 -8.03
N LYS A 203 5.20 -11.84 -7.28
CA LYS A 203 4.93 -12.21 -5.89
C LYS A 203 5.93 -11.59 -4.93
N LYS A 204 5.57 -11.55 -3.65
CA LYS A 204 6.46 -11.07 -2.59
C LYS A 204 7.77 -11.88 -2.55
N ASP A 205 8.90 -11.19 -2.40
CA ASP A 205 10.21 -11.84 -2.21
C ASP A 205 10.38 -12.36 -0.77
N TRP A 206 9.61 -13.40 -0.42
CA TRP A 206 9.67 -14.09 0.87
C TRP A 206 11.04 -14.66 1.17
N LYS A 207 11.70 -15.22 0.16
CA LYS A 207 13.06 -15.72 0.26
C LYS A 207 14.01 -14.61 0.71
N GLY A 208 13.96 -13.45 0.06
CA GLY A 208 14.74 -12.27 0.46
C GLY A 208 14.43 -11.81 1.89
N GLY A 209 13.17 -11.84 2.30
CA GLY A 209 12.76 -11.56 3.68
C GLY A 209 13.37 -12.53 4.71
N ILE A 210 13.37 -13.83 4.40
CA ILE A 210 13.97 -14.87 5.26
C ILE A 210 15.50 -14.74 5.30
N GLU A 211 16.14 -14.43 4.18
CA GLU A 211 17.58 -14.15 4.16
C GLU A 211 17.96 -12.94 5.03
N LEU A 212 17.12 -11.92 5.09
CA LEU A 212 17.30 -10.78 6.00
C LEU A 212 17.13 -11.19 7.47
N LEU A 213 16.22 -12.11 7.75
CA LEU A 213 16.00 -12.64 9.10
C LEU A 213 17.24 -13.41 9.60
N VAL A 214 17.77 -14.32 8.78
CA VAL A 214 18.89 -15.22 9.14
C VAL A 214 20.24 -14.49 9.31
N ARG A 215 20.41 -13.32 8.70
CA ARG A 215 21.67 -12.54 8.80
C ARG A 215 21.83 -11.77 10.11
N ARG A 216 20.80 -11.74 10.97
CA ARG A 216 20.80 -11.01 12.25
C ARG A 216 21.26 -11.91 13.39
#